data_AF-A0A0F9ETD7-F1
#
_entry.id   AF-A0A0F9ETD7-F1
#
_cell.length_a   1.000
_cell.length_b   1.000
_cell.length_c   1.000
_cell.angle_alpha   90.00
_cell.angle_beta   90.00
_cell.angle_gamma   90.00
#
_symmetry.space_group_name_H-M   'P 1'
#
loop_
_entity.id
_entity.type
_entity.pdbx_description
1 polymer ?
#
loop_
_entity_poly.entity_id
_entity_poly.type
_entity_poly.pdbx_seq_one_letter_code
_entity_poly.pdbx_strand_id
1 'polypeptide(L)'
;MENQNLPATSNHVEIATGLVRKYRGQQDLVFVSDEELKTQAMFFPEIVAVHAEPGDFHKIGQKFMPKKHIVDRIAEAAGITFLEQNCGTRTETVGGSTAWVGFAQGKKRMPDGTWRTSSVCEYEFDPSMRAEEEILKNPGKFKDEVSKKLKVLELKKFARQRANTGARLRTIHELTGMQTSFEAGQLKRALVYSRVAVNTDLLLADPKTREVALEAALGVTRQIYGPPKEEPKALSDHYTVEDNNHDQVPPSENNTQKHESQTTDDIWGKTSETDEQKKTRAMADDLRKRRMEYSKELSEKALIEIDTALTEPINLHLINIAIENLNAWEVWQTEQRGGK
;
A
#
# COMPACT_ATOMS: atom_id res chain seq x y z
N MET A 1 5.98 -43.94 2.79
CA MET A 1 4.61 -43.42 2.97
C MET A 1 4.64 -41.97 2.50
N GLU A 2 4.67 -41.78 1.19
CA GLU A 2 3.50 -41.38 0.37
C GLU A 2 3.00 -39.96 0.71
N ASN A 3 3.62 -38.98 0.05
CA ASN A 3 3.11 -37.63 -0.17
C ASN A 3 1.85 -37.68 -1.05
N GLN A 4 0.68 -37.99 -0.49
CA GLN A 4 -0.57 -38.06 -1.27
C GLN A 4 -1.45 -36.79 -1.21
N ASN A 5 -1.01 -35.70 -0.56
CA ASN A 5 -1.83 -34.49 -0.39
C ASN A 5 -1.27 -33.21 -1.04
N LEU A 6 -0.61 -33.29 -2.20
CA LEU A 6 -0.35 -32.10 -3.04
C LEU A 6 -0.71 -32.31 -4.52
N PRO A 7 -2.00 -32.28 -4.92
CA PRO A 7 -2.37 -32.34 -6.34
C PRO A 7 -3.00 -31.06 -6.93
N ALA A 8 -3.57 -30.15 -6.12
CA ALA A 8 -4.34 -29.02 -6.66
C ALA A 8 -3.45 -27.84 -7.06
N THR A 9 -2.55 -27.39 -6.18
CA THR A 9 -1.78 -26.16 -6.37
C THR A 9 -0.74 -26.27 -7.49
N SER A 10 -0.10 -27.43 -7.66
CA SER A 10 0.85 -27.69 -8.75
C SER A 10 0.18 -27.59 -10.13
N ASN A 11 -1.03 -28.13 -10.27
CA ASN A 11 -1.80 -28.06 -11.51
C ASN A 11 -2.17 -26.60 -11.88
N HIS A 12 -2.58 -25.78 -10.90
CA HIS A 12 -2.88 -24.37 -11.16
C HIS A 12 -1.66 -23.57 -11.61
N VAL A 13 -0.49 -23.81 -11.02
CA VAL A 13 0.76 -23.14 -11.43
C VAL A 13 1.19 -23.54 -12.83
N GLU A 14 1.06 -24.82 -13.19
CA GLU A 14 1.35 -25.31 -14.54
C GLU A 14 0.41 -24.70 -15.59
N ILE A 15 -0.89 -24.66 -15.30
CA ILE A 15 -1.90 -24.02 -16.16
C ILE A 15 -1.58 -22.54 -16.35
N ALA A 16 -1.32 -21.81 -15.25
CA ALA A 16 -0.99 -20.39 -15.29
C ALA A 16 0.28 -20.12 -16.12
N THR A 17 1.32 -20.94 -15.93
CA THR A 17 2.57 -20.85 -16.70
C THR A 17 2.33 -21.13 -18.18
N GLY A 18 1.50 -22.13 -18.51
CA GLY A 18 1.11 -22.44 -19.88
C GLY A 18 0.36 -21.29 -20.56
N LEU A 19 -0.57 -20.64 -19.86
CA LEU A 19 -1.31 -19.47 -20.35
C LEU A 19 -0.38 -18.29 -20.60
N VAL A 20 0.53 -17.99 -19.67
CA VAL A 20 1.53 -16.92 -19.84
C VAL A 20 2.39 -17.17 -21.07
N ARG A 21 2.87 -18.39 -21.28
CA ARG A 21 3.65 -18.76 -22.49
C ARG A 21 2.84 -18.58 -23.77
N LYS A 22 1.57 -18.98 -23.76
CA LYS A 22 0.66 -18.80 -24.91
C LYS A 22 0.52 -17.32 -25.29
N TYR A 23 0.23 -16.46 -24.32
CA TYR A 23 0.06 -15.02 -24.58
C TYR A 23 1.39 -14.33 -24.99
N ARG A 24 2.52 -14.71 -24.38
CA ARG A 24 3.85 -14.25 -24.84
C ARG A 24 4.09 -14.65 -26.30
N GLY A 25 3.71 -15.86 -26.71
CA GLY A 25 3.80 -16.35 -28.09
C GLY A 25 2.88 -15.61 -29.08
N GLN A 26 1.75 -15.09 -28.63
CA GLN A 26 0.81 -14.28 -29.43
C GLN A 26 1.23 -12.80 -29.53
N GLN A 27 2.38 -12.43 -28.94
CA GLN A 27 2.87 -11.05 -28.84
C GLN A 27 1.95 -10.10 -28.06
N ASP A 28 1.15 -10.65 -27.15
CA ASP A 28 0.31 -9.86 -26.24
C ASP A 28 1.15 -9.18 -25.15
N LEU A 29 0.56 -8.22 -24.45
CA LEU A 29 1.22 -7.44 -23.41
C LEU A 29 1.09 -8.15 -22.07
N VAL A 30 2.15 -8.84 -21.67
CA VAL A 30 2.16 -9.66 -20.45
C VAL A 30 2.88 -8.93 -19.31
N PHE A 31 2.13 -8.63 -18.24
CA PHE A 31 2.61 -7.98 -17.02
C PHE A 31 2.56 -8.95 -15.84
N VAL A 32 3.06 -10.17 -16.07
CA VAL A 32 3.15 -11.23 -15.07
C VAL A 32 4.62 -11.53 -14.83
N SER A 33 5.05 -11.39 -13.57
CA SER A 33 6.41 -11.76 -13.18
C SER A 33 6.50 -13.28 -12.96
N ASP A 34 7.68 -13.85 -13.16
CA ASP A 34 7.88 -15.28 -12.92
C ASP A 34 7.81 -15.61 -11.41
N GLU A 35 7.99 -14.63 -10.53
CA GLU A 35 7.78 -14.74 -9.08
C GLU A 35 6.30 -14.91 -8.75
N GLU A 36 5.42 -14.18 -9.45
CA GLU A 36 3.97 -14.25 -9.23
C GLU A 36 3.38 -15.64 -9.49
N LEU A 37 4.06 -16.44 -10.32
CA LEU A 37 3.67 -17.82 -10.61
C LEU A 37 4.11 -18.81 -9.53
N LYS A 38 5.02 -18.44 -8.63
CA LYS A 38 5.57 -19.32 -7.58
C LYS A 38 4.83 -19.09 -6.26
N THR A 39 3.57 -19.52 -6.19
CA THR A 39 2.76 -19.36 -4.98
C THR A 39 2.99 -20.45 -3.95
N GLN A 40 2.74 -20.13 -2.68
CA GLN A 40 2.71 -21.12 -1.60
C GLN A 40 1.44 -21.98 -1.67
N ALA A 41 1.41 -23.13 -0.97
CA ALA A 41 0.33 -24.12 -1.08
C ALA A 41 -1.10 -23.59 -0.83
N MET A 42 -1.26 -22.56 0.02
CA MET A 42 -2.56 -21.93 0.32
C MET A 42 -3.05 -20.95 -0.75
N PHE A 43 -2.23 -20.64 -1.74
CA PHE A 43 -2.52 -19.68 -2.79
C PHE A 43 -2.21 -20.24 -4.17
N PHE A 44 -2.90 -19.75 -5.19
CA PHE A 44 -2.59 -20.09 -6.57
C PHE A 44 -2.64 -18.84 -7.47
N PRO A 45 -1.82 -18.79 -8.53
CA PRO A 45 -1.86 -17.68 -9.47
C PRO A 45 -3.04 -17.86 -10.43
N GLU A 46 -3.84 -16.82 -10.58
CA GLU A 46 -4.89 -16.74 -11.58
C GLU A 46 -4.47 -15.73 -12.67
N ILE A 47 -4.48 -16.19 -13.92
CA ILE A 47 -4.11 -15.37 -15.08
C ILE A 47 -5.36 -14.79 -15.72
N VAL A 48 -5.41 -13.46 -15.81
CA VAL A 48 -6.56 -12.74 -16.35
C VAL A 48 -6.09 -11.90 -17.54
N ALA A 49 -6.74 -12.09 -18.69
CA ALA A 49 -6.51 -11.31 -19.90
C ALA A 49 -7.59 -10.24 -20.06
N VAL A 50 -7.18 -8.97 -20.10
CA VAL A 50 -8.05 -7.83 -20.36
C VAL A 50 -7.96 -7.47 -21.83
N HIS A 51 -9.06 -7.70 -22.54
CA HIS A 51 -9.25 -7.20 -23.90
C HIS A 51 -9.88 -5.81 -23.88
N ALA A 52 -9.31 -4.89 -24.64
CA ALA A 52 -9.76 -3.52 -24.81
C ALA A 52 -9.84 -3.19 -26.30
N GLU A 53 -10.76 -2.32 -26.68
CA GLU A 53 -10.87 -1.80 -28.02
C GLU A 53 -10.14 -0.45 -28.14
N PRO A 54 -9.74 0.00 -29.34
CA PRO A 54 -9.14 1.33 -29.52
C PRO A 54 -10.02 2.47 -28.98
N GLY A 55 -11.34 2.30 -28.99
CA GLY A 55 -12.30 3.24 -28.42
C GLY A 55 -12.22 3.37 -26.90
N ASP A 56 -11.58 2.43 -26.21
CA ASP A 56 -11.43 2.43 -24.76
C ASP A 56 -10.25 3.27 -24.24
N PHE A 57 -9.53 3.94 -25.15
CA PHE A 57 -8.39 4.77 -24.82
C PHE A 57 -8.64 6.23 -25.17
N HIS A 58 -8.09 7.13 -24.35
CA HIS A 58 -7.90 8.52 -24.67
C HIS A 58 -6.65 8.68 -25.53
N LYS A 59 -6.81 9.21 -26.75
CA LYS A 59 -5.67 9.60 -27.58
C LYS A 59 -5.12 10.93 -27.10
N ILE A 60 -3.86 10.95 -26.66
CA ILE A 60 -3.13 12.14 -26.22
C ILE A 60 -1.85 12.23 -27.05
N GLY A 61 -1.91 13.05 -28.12
CA GLY A 61 -0.84 13.07 -29.12
C GLY A 61 -0.74 11.74 -29.86
N GLN A 62 0.43 11.11 -29.81
CA GLN A 62 0.70 9.79 -30.40
C GLN A 62 0.48 8.62 -29.41
N LYS A 63 0.20 8.94 -28.14
CA LYS A 63 0.06 7.96 -27.06
C LYS A 63 -1.41 7.76 -26.71
N PHE A 64 -1.71 6.57 -26.22
CA PHE A 64 -3.06 6.16 -25.81
C PHE A 64 -3.08 5.84 -24.33
N MET A 65 -3.96 6.49 -23.58
CA MET A 65 -4.13 6.25 -22.14
C MET A 65 -5.46 5.57 -21.89
N PRO A 66 -5.53 4.53 -21.05
CA PRO A 66 -6.77 3.82 -20.78
C PRO A 66 -7.81 4.74 -20.15
N LYS A 67 -9.07 4.62 -20.56
CA LYS A 67 -10.21 5.26 -19.91
C LYS A 67 -10.47 4.62 -18.54
N LYS A 68 -11.22 5.32 -17.68
CA LYS A 68 -11.52 4.88 -16.31
C LYS A 68 -11.99 3.43 -16.21
N HIS A 69 -12.94 3.00 -17.05
CA HIS A 69 -13.46 1.63 -16.99
C HIS A 69 -12.40 0.57 -17.31
N ILE A 70 -11.45 0.87 -18.20
CA ILE A 70 -10.31 -0.02 -18.46
C ILE A 70 -9.31 0.01 -17.31
N VAL A 71 -9.03 1.18 -16.74
CA VAL A 71 -8.17 1.28 -15.54
C VAL A 71 -8.72 0.42 -14.40
N ASP A 72 -10.04 0.45 -14.20
CA ASP A 72 -10.72 -0.35 -13.18
C ASP A 72 -10.64 -1.86 -13.49
N ARG A 73 -10.89 -2.28 -14.74
CA ARG A 73 -10.73 -3.68 -15.17
C ARG A 73 -9.29 -4.19 -15.04
N ILE A 74 -8.30 -3.33 -15.34
CA ILE A 74 -6.88 -3.68 -15.17
C ILE A 74 -6.56 -3.88 -13.70
N ALA A 75 -7.02 -2.98 -12.82
CA ALA A 75 -6.80 -3.12 -11.38
C ALA A 75 -7.40 -4.43 -10.84
N GLU A 76 -8.63 -4.76 -11.25
CA GLU A 76 -9.29 -6.02 -10.87
C GLU A 76 -8.54 -7.25 -11.39
N ALA A 77 -8.13 -7.23 -12.66
CA ALA A 77 -7.35 -8.32 -13.28
C ALA A 77 -5.99 -8.53 -12.60
N ALA A 78 -5.35 -7.45 -12.15
CA ALA A 78 -4.10 -7.48 -11.40
C ALA A 78 -4.28 -7.78 -9.90
N GLY A 79 -5.52 -7.94 -9.41
CA GLY A 79 -5.79 -8.18 -8.00
C GLY A 79 -5.45 -6.99 -7.08
N ILE A 80 -5.55 -5.77 -7.60
CA ILE A 80 -5.26 -4.54 -6.87
C ILE A 80 -6.53 -4.05 -6.18
N THR A 81 -6.43 -3.83 -4.86
CA THR A 81 -7.46 -3.17 -4.07
C THR A 81 -6.98 -1.78 -3.70
N PHE A 82 -7.76 -0.75 -4.07
CA PHE A 82 -7.48 0.63 -3.69
C PHE A 82 -7.87 0.88 -2.24
N LEU A 83 -7.02 1.60 -1.51
CA LEU A 83 -7.25 1.97 -0.11
C LEU A 83 -8.04 3.26 -0.06
N GLU A 84 -9.32 3.18 0.32
CA GLU A 84 -10.24 4.31 0.28
C GLU A 84 -9.75 5.52 1.10
N GLN A 85 -9.11 5.28 2.25
CA GLN A 85 -8.57 6.36 3.08
C GLN A 85 -7.49 7.18 2.37
N ASN A 86 -6.75 6.55 1.45
CA ASN A 86 -5.62 7.14 0.72
C ASN A 86 -5.93 7.32 -0.76
N CYS A 87 -7.22 7.44 -1.11
CA CYS A 87 -7.68 7.72 -2.46
C CYS A 87 -8.57 8.96 -2.47
N GLY A 88 -8.25 9.93 -3.30
CA GLY A 88 -9.03 11.16 -3.35
C GLY A 88 -8.58 12.13 -4.41
N THR A 89 -9.07 13.35 -4.27
CA THR A 89 -8.73 14.47 -5.15
C THR A 89 -8.73 15.74 -4.34
N ARG A 90 -7.73 16.59 -4.55
CA ARG A 90 -7.69 17.96 -4.03
C ARG A 90 -7.47 18.94 -5.16
N THR A 91 -7.74 20.21 -4.90
CA THR A 91 -7.45 21.30 -5.83
C THR A 91 -6.26 22.09 -5.33
N GLU A 92 -5.36 22.42 -6.24
CA GLU A 92 -4.20 23.26 -5.96
C GLU A 92 -4.18 24.40 -6.97
N THR A 93 -3.56 25.53 -6.60
CA THR A 93 -3.36 26.65 -7.51
C THR A 93 -1.93 26.58 -8.02
N VAL A 94 -1.76 26.29 -9.31
CA VAL A 94 -0.45 26.17 -9.96
C VAL A 94 -0.39 27.23 -11.05
N GLY A 95 0.58 28.15 -10.99
CA GLY A 95 0.75 29.18 -12.02
C GLY A 95 -0.46 30.13 -12.22
N GLY A 96 -1.34 30.25 -11.24
CA GLY A 96 -2.55 31.09 -11.32
C GLY A 96 -3.79 30.38 -11.90
N SER A 97 -3.68 29.12 -12.32
CA SER A 97 -4.80 28.26 -12.69
C SER A 97 -5.12 27.24 -11.59
N THR A 98 -6.39 26.80 -11.54
CA THR A 98 -6.80 25.68 -10.70
C THR A 98 -6.37 24.38 -11.35
N ALA A 99 -5.53 23.61 -10.66
CA ALA A 99 -5.18 22.24 -11.00
C ALA A 99 -5.91 21.27 -10.06
N TRP A 100 -6.22 20.07 -10.58
CA TRP A 100 -6.78 18.98 -9.79
C TRP A 100 -5.69 17.93 -9.58
N VAL A 101 -5.36 17.67 -8.33
CA VAL A 101 -4.41 16.62 -7.95
C VAL A 101 -5.20 15.43 -7.44
N GLY A 102 -5.14 14.32 -8.17
CA GLY A 102 -5.62 13.03 -7.72
C GLY A 102 -4.53 12.32 -6.94
N PHE A 103 -4.88 11.64 -5.87
CA PHE A 103 -3.98 10.77 -5.13
C PHE A 103 -4.63 9.40 -4.94
N ALA A 104 -3.83 8.34 -5.04
CA ALA A 104 -4.31 6.97 -4.88
C ALA A 104 -3.22 6.07 -4.31
N GLN A 105 -3.63 5.17 -3.42
CA GLN A 105 -2.80 4.08 -2.92
C GLN A 105 -3.54 2.77 -3.10
N GLY A 106 -2.82 1.71 -3.44
CA GLY A 106 -3.39 0.38 -3.61
C GLY A 106 -2.52 -0.68 -2.97
N LYS A 107 -3.09 -1.87 -2.81
CA LYS A 107 -2.37 -3.05 -2.39
C LYS A 107 -2.64 -4.23 -3.31
N LYS A 108 -1.62 -5.05 -3.53
CA LYS A 108 -1.68 -6.31 -4.29
C LYS A 108 -1.20 -7.45 -3.40
N ARG A 109 -1.84 -8.61 -3.51
CA ARG A 109 -1.40 -9.81 -2.79
C ARG A 109 -0.20 -10.44 -3.49
N MET A 110 0.83 -10.74 -2.71
CA MET A 110 2.05 -11.40 -3.15
C MET A 110 1.91 -12.93 -3.10
N PRO A 111 2.80 -13.70 -3.76
CA PRO A 111 2.71 -15.16 -3.85
C PRO A 111 2.82 -15.90 -2.51
N ASP A 112 3.39 -15.25 -1.50
CA ASP A 112 3.49 -15.70 -0.12
C ASP A 112 2.21 -15.38 0.70
N GLY A 113 1.23 -14.70 0.10
CA GLY A 113 -0.01 -14.28 0.75
C GLY A 113 0.06 -12.93 1.45
N THR A 114 1.25 -12.33 1.57
CA THR A 114 1.41 -10.99 2.15
C THR A 114 0.83 -9.92 1.21
N TRP A 115 0.55 -8.73 1.75
CA TRP A 115 0.10 -7.60 0.96
C TRP A 115 1.25 -6.64 0.69
N ARG A 116 1.52 -6.38 -0.60
CA ARG A 116 2.39 -5.29 -1.02
C ARG A 116 1.55 -4.04 -1.24
N THR A 117 1.82 -3.00 -0.46
CA THR A 117 1.17 -1.69 -0.59
C THR A 117 2.04 -0.78 -1.44
N SER A 118 1.42 -0.01 -2.34
CA SER A 118 2.11 1.02 -3.14
C SER A 118 2.43 2.25 -2.31
N SER A 119 3.26 3.13 -2.84
CA SER A 119 3.30 4.53 -2.42
C SER A 119 1.96 5.23 -2.70
N VAL A 120 1.74 6.39 -2.08
CA VAL A 120 0.64 7.29 -2.46
C VAL A 120 1.03 7.96 -3.77
N CYS A 121 0.43 7.50 -4.87
CA CYS A 121 0.71 8.04 -6.19
C CYS A 121 -0.16 9.26 -6.46
N GLU A 122 0.47 10.37 -6.83
CA GLU A 122 -0.23 11.59 -7.20
C GLU A 122 -0.20 11.84 -8.71
N TYR A 123 -1.26 12.45 -9.23
CA TYR A 123 -1.34 12.88 -10.61
C TYR A 123 -2.08 14.23 -10.72
N GLU A 124 -1.39 15.19 -11.32
CA GLU A 124 -1.92 16.53 -11.55
C GLU A 124 -2.59 16.65 -12.91
N PHE A 125 -3.76 17.27 -12.92
CA PHE A 125 -4.51 17.64 -14.11
C PHE A 125 -4.91 19.11 -14.07
N ASP A 126 -4.21 19.94 -14.84
CA ASP A 126 -4.58 21.33 -15.10
C ASP A 126 -5.40 21.43 -16.41
N PRO A 127 -6.70 21.78 -16.35
CA PRO A 127 -7.55 21.91 -17.53
C PRO A 127 -7.17 23.07 -18.46
N SER A 128 -6.64 24.16 -17.92
CA SER A 128 -6.25 25.34 -18.70
C SER A 128 -5.03 25.02 -19.54
N MET A 129 -3.98 24.48 -18.92
CA MET A 129 -2.77 24.05 -19.62
C MET A 129 -3.09 22.99 -20.69
N ARG A 130 -3.95 22.02 -20.36
CA ARG A 130 -4.35 20.98 -21.32
C ARG A 130 -5.20 21.51 -22.47
N ALA A 131 -6.04 22.52 -22.23
CA ALA A 131 -6.79 23.17 -23.30
C ALA A 131 -5.86 23.95 -24.23
N GLU A 132 -4.90 24.69 -23.67
CA GLU A 132 -3.90 25.44 -24.44
C GLU A 132 -3.06 24.54 -25.34
N GLU A 133 -2.61 23.39 -24.83
CA GLU A 133 -1.92 22.37 -25.63
C GLU A 133 -2.77 21.88 -26.81
N GLU A 134 -4.08 21.66 -26.62
CA GLU A 134 -4.97 21.17 -27.67
C GLU A 134 -5.28 22.26 -28.72
N ILE A 135 -5.41 23.52 -28.27
CA ILE A 135 -5.61 24.69 -29.11
C ILE A 135 -4.38 24.93 -29.99
N LEU A 136 -3.18 24.87 -29.40
CA LEU A 136 -1.92 25.06 -30.12
C LEU A 136 -1.68 23.98 -31.17
N LYS A 137 -2.06 22.73 -30.86
CA LYS A 137 -1.95 21.60 -31.81
C LYS A 137 -2.99 21.66 -32.94
N ASN A 138 -4.12 22.32 -32.74
CA ASN A 138 -5.22 22.37 -33.71
C ASN A 138 -5.73 23.80 -33.92
N PRO A 139 -4.90 24.71 -34.45
CA PRO A 139 -5.25 26.13 -34.56
C PRO A 139 -6.50 26.38 -35.42
N GLY A 140 -6.76 25.51 -36.41
CA GLY A 140 -7.94 25.61 -37.27
C GLY A 140 -9.28 25.21 -36.60
N LYS A 141 -9.25 24.49 -35.48
CA LYS A 141 -10.46 23.99 -34.78
C LYS A 141 -11.02 25.00 -33.79
N PHE A 142 -10.18 25.87 -33.23
CA PHE A 142 -10.55 26.83 -32.18
C PHE A 142 -10.32 28.27 -32.63
N LYS A 143 -11.07 28.69 -33.66
CA LYS A 143 -10.96 30.04 -34.25
C LYS A 143 -11.47 31.12 -33.29
N ASP A 144 -12.61 30.85 -32.64
CA ASP A 144 -13.29 31.82 -31.79
C ASP A 144 -12.85 31.71 -30.34
N GLU A 145 -12.83 32.84 -29.64
CA GLU A 145 -12.56 32.88 -28.19
C GLU A 145 -13.59 32.05 -27.40
N VAL A 146 -14.83 32.01 -27.87
CA VAL A 146 -15.91 31.18 -27.29
C VAL A 146 -15.56 29.70 -27.38
N SER A 147 -15.08 29.22 -28.52
CA SER A 147 -14.69 27.81 -28.70
C SER A 147 -13.51 27.43 -27.80
N LYS A 148 -12.56 28.35 -27.58
CA LYS A 148 -11.44 28.17 -26.65
C LYS A 148 -11.94 28.06 -25.19
N LYS A 149 -12.82 28.98 -24.76
CA LYS A 149 -13.42 28.95 -23.41
C LYS A 149 -14.27 27.71 -23.17
N LEU A 150 -15.08 27.30 -24.15
CA LEU A 150 -15.87 26.07 -24.09
C LEU A 150 -14.98 24.83 -23.89
N LYS A 151 -13.79 24.81 -24.51
CA LYS A 151 -12.86 23.71 -24.35
C LYS A 151 -12.29 23.62 -22.93
N VAL A 152 -11.91 24.75 -22.35
CA VAL A 152 -11.46 24.81 -20.95
C VAL A 152 -12.57 24.31 -20.02
N LEU A 153 -13.82 24.73 -20.24
CA LEU A 153 -14.97 24.29 -19.45
C LEU A 153 -15.24 22.78 -19.59
N GLU A 154 -15.10 22.21 -20.79
CA GLU A 154 -15.22 20.77 -21.03
C GLU A 154 -14.19 20.00 -20.19
N LEU A 155 -12.92 20.40 -20.23
CA LEU A 155 -11.87 19.75 -19.46
C LEU A 155 -12.05 19.95 -17.96
N LYS A 156 -12.51 21.13 -17.53
CA LYS A 156 -12.80 21.44 -16.13
C LYS A 156 -13.93 20.56 -15.57
N LYS A 157 -14.97 20.29 -16.37
CA LYS A 157 -16.08 19.39 -15.99
C LYS A 157 -15.59 17.98 -15.63
N PHE A 158 -14.57 17.48 -16.31
CA PHE A 158 -14.02 16.13 -16.10
C PHE A 158 -12.68 16.12 -15.36
N ALA A 159 -12.21 17.26 -14.87
CA ALA A 159 -10.87 17.42 -14.31
C ALA A 159 -10.64 16.50 -13.10
N ARG A 160 -11.58 16.51 -12.15
CA ARG A 160 -11.55 15.65 -10.97
C ARG A 160 -11.45 14.16 -11.33
N GLN A 161 -12.27 13.72 -12.29
CA GLN A 161 -12.28 12.33 -12.74
C GLN A 161 -10.97 11.94 -13.43
N ARG A 162 -10.43 12.83 -14.27
CA ARG A 162 -9.15 12.61 -14.96
C ARG A 162 -7.98 12.57 -13.99
N ALA A 163 -7.97 13.45 -13.00
CA ALA A 163 -6.97 13.49 -11.94
C ALA A 163 -6.95 12.16 -11.15
N ASN A 164 -8.12 11.71 -10.69
CA ASN A 164 -8.26 10.44 -9.97
C ASN A 164 -7.87 9.22 -10.83
N THR A 165 -8.32 9.18 -12.10
CA THR A 165 -8.00 8.08 -13.01
C THR A 165 -6.49 8.00 -13.27
N GLY A 166 -5.82 9.15 -13.43
CA GLY A 166 -4.38 9.21 -13.61
C GLY A 166 -3.60 8.75 -12.37
N ALA A 167 -4.06 9.10 -11.17
CA ALA A 167 -3.47 8.65 -9.92
C ALA A 167 -3.58 7.12 -9.77
N ARG A 168 -4.78 6.56 -9.99
CA ARG A 168 -5.01 5.09 -9.98
C ARG A 168 -4.15 4.37 -11.02
N LEU A 169 -3.99 4.93 -12.21
CA LEU A 169 -3.14 4.36 -13.24
C LEU A 169 -1.66 4.33 -12.83
N ARG A 170 -1.18 5.36 -12.12
CA ARG A 170 0.18 5.38 -11.54
C ARG A 170 0.35 4.31 -10.47
N THR A 171 -0.63 4.12 -9.59
CA THR A 171 -0.63 3.04 -8.59
C THR A 171 -0.54 1.66 -9.25
N ILE A 172 -1.32 1.43 -10.32
CA ILE A 172 -1.26 0.18 -11.09
C ILE A 172 0.13 0.00 -11.71
N HIS A 173 0.69 1.05 -12.31
CA HIS A 173 2.04 1.01 -12.87
C HIS A 173 3.09 0.60 -11.82
N GLU A 174 3.04 1.18 -10.62
CA GLU A 174 3.97 0.86 -9.54
C GLU A 174 3.86 -0.60 -9.08
N LEU A 175 2.63 -1.13 -8.97
CA LEU A 175 2.40 -2.50 -8.47
C LEU A 175 2.62 -3.59 -9.53
N THR A 176 2.47 -3.27 -10.81
CA THR A 176 2.50 -4.27 -11.91
C THR A 176 3.66 -4.08 -12.89
N GLY A 177 4.32 -2.93 -12.88
CA GLY A 177 5.29 -2.52 -13.91
C GLY A 177 4.65 -2.16 -15.26
N MET A 178 3.32 -2.13 -15.38
CA MET A 178 2.62 -1.79 -16.63
C MET A 178 2.89 -0.35 -17.04
N GLN A 179 3.34 -0.12 -18.28
CA GLN A 179 3.49 1.23 -18.84
C GLN A 179 2.22 2.10 -18.70
N THR A 180 2.43 3.41 -18.52
CA THR A 180 1.33 4.38 -18.32
C THR A 180 0.59 4.76 -19.60
N SER A 181 1.16 4.44 -20.77
CA SER A 181 0.59 4.77 -22.07
C SER A 181 0.98 3.73 -23.11
N PHE A 182 0.12 3.56 -24.11
CA PHE A 182 0.24 2.55 -25.15
C PHE A 182 0.42 3.20 -26.53
N GLU A 183 1.06 2.46 -27.43
CA GLU A 183 1.16 2.81 -28.85
C GLU A 183 -0.03 2.27 -29.65
N ALA A 184 -0.29 2.83 -30.83
CA ALA A 184 -1.43 2.41 -31.66
C ALA A 184 -1.43 0.91 -32.00
N GLY A 185 -0.25 0.33 -32.25
CA GLY A 185 -0.09 -1.10 -32.56
C GLY A 185 -0.33 -2.03 -31.36
N GLN A 186 -0.35 -1.49 -30.14
CA GLN A 186 -0.56 -2.23 -28.90
C GLN A 186 -2.03 -2.32 -28.49
N LEU A 187 -2.91 -1.46 -29.02
CA LEU A 187 -4.30 -1.33 -28.56
C LEU A 187 -5.17 -2.56 -28.80
N LYS A 188 -4.79 -3.41 -29.76
CA LYS A 188 -5.52 -4.65 -30.07
C LYS A 188 -5.01 -5.86 -29.29
N ARG A 189 -3.90 -5.71 -28.57
CA ARG A 189 -3.25 -6.79 -27.83
C ARG A 189 -3.94 -6.96 -26.48
N ALA A 190 -4.04 -8.20 -26.01
CA ALA A 190 -4.51 -8.48 -24.68
C ALA A 190 -3.52 -7.93 -23.64
N LEU A 191 -4.04 -7.36 -22.56
CA LEU A 191 -3.27 -6.98 -21.38
C LEU A 191 -3.40 -8.11 -20.36
N VAL A 192 -2.33 -8.86 -20.13
CA VAL A 192 -2.37 -10.07 -19.31
C VAL A 192 -1.75 -9.79 -17.94
N TYR A 193 -2.50 -10.06 -16.89
CA TYR A 193 -2.10 -9.87 -15.50
C TYR A 193 -2.24 -11.15 -14.70
N SER A 194 -1.60 -11.17 -13.53
CA SER A 194 -1.76 -12.19 -12.51
C SER A 194 -2.42 -11.58 -11.29
N ARG A 195 -3.27 -12.38 -10.64
CA ARG A 195 -3.72 -12.13 -9.28
C ARG A 195 -3.55 -13.40 -8.45
N VAL A 196 -3.20 -13.24 -7.18
CA VAL A 196 -3.02 -14.38 -6.26
C VAL A 196 -4.35 -14.66 -5.57
N ALA A 197 -4.95 -15.81 -5.89
CA ALA A 197 -6.19 -16.28 -5.31
C ALA A 197 -5.92 -17.23 -4.14
N VAL A 198 -6.88 -17.33 -3.22
CA VAL A 198 -6.82 -18.24 -2.07
C VAL A 198 -7.37 -19.60 -2.48
N ASN A 199 -6.66 -20.67 -2.15
CA ASN A 199 -7.11 -22.04 -2.40
C ASN A 199 -8.19 -22.45 -1.39
N THR A 200 -9.43 -22.05 -1.64
CA THR A 200 -10.57 -22.36 -0.77
C THR A 200 -10.82 -23.86 -0.65
N ASP A 201 -10.56 -24.64 -1.69
CA ASP A 201 -10.83 -26.08 -1.70
C ASP A 201 -9.89 -26.81 -0.73
N LEU A 202 -8.60 -26.44 -0.74
CA LEU A 202 -7.62 -26.95 0.22
C LEU A 202 -7.95 -26.50 1.65
N LEU A 203 -8.38 -25.25 1.81
CA LEU A 203 -8.73 -24.70 3.12
C LEU A 203 -9.96 -25.36 3.74
N LEU A 204 -10.95 -25.74 2.93
CA LEU A 204 -12.17 -26.39 3.39
C LEU A 204 -12.00 -27.89 3.66
N ALA A 205 -10.99 -28.53 3.08
CA ALA A 205 -10.73 -29.96 3.20
C ALA A 205 -10.22 -30.38 4.59
N ASP A 206 -9.37 -29.58 5.24
CA ASP A 206 -8.83 -29.88 6.58
C ASP A 206 -9.51 -29.01 7.67
N PRO A 207 -10.06 -29.61 8.75
CA PRO A 207 -10.65 -28.87 9.87
C PRO A 207 -9.75 -27.78 10.47
N LYS A 208 -8.43 -27.99 10.54
CA LYS A 208 -7.50 -27.00 11.10
C LYS A 208 -7.25 -25.83 10.14
N THR A 209 -7.14 -26.10 8.85
CA THR A 209 -6.98 -25.03 7.84
C THR A 209 -8.27 -24.24 7.64
N ARG A 210 -9.44 -24.85 7.92
CA ARG A 210 -10.73 -24.17 7.87
C ARG A 210 -10.82 -23.04 8.90
N GLU A 211 -10.34 -23.26 10.12
CA GLU A 211 -10.30 -22.22 11.15
C GLU A 211 -9.36 -21.07 10.76
N VAL A 212 -8.17 -21.40 10.24
CA VAL A 212 -7.20 -20.40 9.74
C VAL A 212 -7.75 -19.63 8.53
N ALA A 213 -8.46 -20.31 7.63
CA ALA A 213 -9.11 -19.70 6.48
C ALA A 213 -10.22 -18.75 6.87
N LEU A 214 -11.04 -19.14 7.85
CA LEU A 214 -12.11 -18.32 8.39
C LEU A 214 -11.55 -17.09 9.13
N GLU A 215 -10.48 -17.25 9.91
CA GLU A 215 -9.77 -16.13 10.54
C GLU A 215 -9.18 -15.18 9.49
N ALA A 216 -8.53 -15.70 8.44
CA ALA A 216 -7.91 -14.90 7.38
C ALA A 216 -8.93 -14.24 6.42
N ALA A 217 -10.10 -14.87 6.21
CA ALA A 217 -11.13 -14.37 5.28
C ALA A 217 -12.12 -13.42 5.95
N LEU A 218 -12.48 -13.65 7.22
CA LEU A 218 -13.49 -12.86 7.92
C LEU A 218 -12.88 -11.79 8.83
N GLY A 219 -11.62 -11.92 9.23
CA GLY A 219 -10.99 -10.99 10.19
C GLY A 219 -11.69 -10.97 11.56
N VAL A 220 -12.61 -11.92 11.81
CA VAL A 220 -13.37 -12.03 13.05
C VAL A 220 -12.69 -13.07 13.92
N THR A 221 -11.96 -12.59 14.92
CA THR A 221 -11.46 -13.40 16.04
C THR A 221 -12.61 -14.14 16.73
N ARG A 222 -12.51 -15.48 16.80
CA ARG A 222 -12.90 -16.46 17.86
C ARG A 222 -14.06 -16.21 18.86
N GLN A 223 -14.85 -15.15 18.73
CA GLN A 223 -15.87 -14.75 19.70
C GLN A 223 -17.27 -15.27 19.35
N ILE A 224 -17.49 -15.78 18.13
CA ILE A 224 -18.83 -16.20 17.68
C ILE A 224 -19.10 -17.69 17.96
N TYR A 225 -18.10 -18.57 17.94
CA TYR A 225 -18.33 -20.03 17.99
C TYR A 225 -17.97 -20.72 19.32
N GLY A 226 -17.55 -19.96 20.34
CA GLY A 226 -17.17 -20.52 21.65
C GLY A 226 -15.88 -21.35 21.60
N PRO A 227 -15.27 -21.65 22.76
CA PRO A 227 -14.05 -22.44 22.81
C PRO A 227 -14.32 -23.87 22.31
N PRO A 228 -13.41 -24.49 21.52
CA PRO A 228 -13.58 -25.86 21.08
C PRO A 228 -13.68 -26.80 22.29
N LYS A 229 -14.65 -27.70 22.26
CA LYS A 229 -14.63 -28.87 23.14
C LYS A 229 -13.58 -29.83 22.59
N GLU A 230 -12.64 -30.19 23.47
CA GLU A 230 -11.59 -31.20 23.32
C GLU A 230 -10.27 -30.72 22.69
N GLU A 231 -9.26 -30.63 23.56
CA GLU A 231 -7.86 -30.54 23.18
C GLU A 231 -7.40 -31.86 22.55
N PRO A 232 -6.75 -31.86 21.37
CA PRO A 232 -6.07 -33.06 20.90
C PRO A 232 -4.82 -33.31 21.77
N LYS A 233 -4.74 -34.51 22.34
CA LYS A 233 -3.56 -35.02 23.05
C LYS A 233 -2.28 -34.71 22.27
N ALA A 234 -1.41 -33.92 22.87
CA ALA A 234 -0.07 -33.67 22.36
C ALA A 234 0.72 -34.99 22.31
N LEU A 235 1.16 -35.36 21.10
CA LEU A 235 2.36 -36.19 20.92
C LEU A 235 3.56 -35.27 21.17
N SER A 236 4.00 -35.22 22.42
CA SER A 236 5.30 -34.69 22.81
C SER A 236 6.34 -35.80 22.64
N ASP A 237 7.34 -35.58 21.77
CA ASP A 237 8.72 -35.96 22.06
C ASP A 237 9.70 -35.15 21.19
N HIS A 238 10.64 -34.51 21.90
CA HIS A 238 11.83 -33.76 21.48
C HIS A 238 11.64 -32.31 20.96
N TYR A 239 11.70 -31.35 21.88
CA TYR A 239 12.92 -30.60 22.22
C TYR A 239 12.70 -29.83 23.54
N THR A 240 13.53 -30.11 24.54
CA THR A 240 13.56 -29.45 25.85
C THR A 240 14.53 -28.28 25.84
N VAL A 241 14.10 -27.12 26.33
CA VAL A 241 14.91 -26.24 27.19
C VAL A 241 13.97 -25.64 28.22
N GLU A 242 14.24 -25.95 29.48
CA GLU A 242 13.47 -25.57 30.66
C GLU A 242 13.76 -24.11 31.04
N ASP A 243 12.70 -23.33 31.26
CA ASP A 243 12.73 -22.16 32.15
C ASP A 243 12.47 -22.64 33.57
N ASN A 244 13.26 -22.15 34.54
CA ASN A 244 12.86 -22.17 35.94
C ASN A 244 13.16 -20.82 36.61
N ASN A 245 12.17 -20.43 37.41
CA ASN A 245 11.90 -19.11 37.95
C ASN A 245 12.67 -18.78 39.24
N HIS A 246 12.77 -17.46 39.45
CA HIS A 246 12.66 -16.69 40.71
C HIS A 246 13.87 -16.40 41.63
N ASP A 247 13.83 -15.12 42.06
CA ASP A 247 14.33 -14.51 43.29
C ASP A 247 15.84 -14.23 43.45
N GLN A 248 16.23 -12.95 43.25
CA GLN A 248 16.64 -12.02 44.33
C GLN A 248 17.43 -10.80 43.80
N VAL A 249 17.04 -9.62 44.32
CA VAL A 249 17.76 -8.33 44.32
C VAL A 249 18.16 -8.08 45.80
N PRO A 250 19.14 -7.25 46.24
CA PRO A 250 20.35 -6.58 45.66
C PRO A 250 21.63 -6.93 46.52
N PRO A 251 22.73 -6.15 46.74
CA PRO A 251 23.18 -4.83 46.24
C PRO A 251 24.70 -4.62 45.93
N SER A 252 24.95 -3.39 45.45
CA SER A 252 26.07 -2.44 45.74
C SER A 252 27.47 -2.58 45.11
N GLU A 253 27.75 -1.54 44.30
CA GLU A 253 28.88 -0.59 44.35
C GLU A 253 30.32 -0.95 43.89
N ASN A 254 30.80 -0.02 43.04
CA ASN A 254 32.12 0.61 43.01
C ASN A 254 33.26 0.05 42.13
N ASN A 255 33.47 0.81 41.05
CA ASN A 255 34.69 1.56 40.72
C ASN A 255 35.88 0.91 39.96
N THR A 256 36.10 1.51 38.78
CA THR A 256 37.38 1.95 38.17
C THR A 256 38.35 0.90 37.62
N GLN A 257 38.63 0.95 36.31
CA GLN A 257 39.89 1.53 35.79
C GLN A 257 39.96 1.49 34.25
N LYS A 258 40.52 2.57 33.70
CA LYS A 258 40.95 2.75 32.30
C LYS A 258 42.20 1.92 32.01
N HIS A 259 42.35 1.39 30.78
CA HIS A 259 43.55 1.61 29.98
C HIS A 259 43.36 1.27 28.49
N GLU A 260 43.91 2.12 27.63
CA GLU A 260 44.00 1.99 26.18
C GLU A 260 45.07 0.96 25.74
N SER A 261 44.85 0.25 24.64
CA SER A 261 45.56 0.39 23.34
C SER A 261 45.56 -0.91 22.51
N GLN A 262 45.18 -0.76 21.22
CA GLN A 262 45.64 -1.45 19.99
C GLN A 262 45.56 -3.01 19.93
N THR A 263 45.08 -3.70 18.89
CA THR A 263 44.87 -3.42 17.45
C THR A 263 44.08 -4.59 16.84
N THR A 264 43.47 -4.34 15.67
CA THR A 264 43.04 -5.28 14.59
C THR A 264 42.03 -6.38 14.93
N ASP A 265 40.76 -6.17 14.54
CA ASP A 265 40.18 -6.87 13.38
C ASP A 265 38.73 -6.37 13.14
N ASP A 266 38.58 -5.61 12.05
CA ASP A 266 37.29 -5.31 11.43
C ASP A 266 36.70 -6.58 10.85
N ILE A 267 35.47 -6.95 11.23
CA ILE A 267 34.48 -7.66 10.41
C ILE A 267 33.12 -7.49 11.13
N TRP A 268 32.12 -6.96 10.41
CA TRP A 268 30.74 -6.64 10.84
C TRP A 268 30.49 -5.28 11.50
N GLY A 269 30.25 -4.28 10.64
CA GLY A 269 29.84 -2.93 11.03
C GLY A 269 28.49 -2.91 11.75
N LYS A 270 28.49 -2.43 13.00
CA LYS A 270 27.29 -1.90 13.65
C LYS A 270 26.97 -0.57 12.96
N THR A 271 25.86 -0.51 12.22
CA THR A 271 25.27 0.77 11.82
C THR A 271 24.94 1.56 13.08
N SER A 272 25.74 2.57 13.39
CA SER A 272 25.43 3.57 14.40
C SER A 272 24.17 4.32 13.94
N GLU A 273 23.10 4.21 14.73
CA GLU A 273 21.88 5.02 14.60
C GLU A 273 22.28 6.50 14.53
N THR A 274 21.89 7.19 13.45
CA THR A 274 22.25 8.59 13.20
C THR A 274 21.66 9.48 14.30
N ASP A 275 22.33 10.58 14.67
CA ASP A 275 21.85 11.46 15.75
C ASP A 275 20.43 12.01 15.51
N GLU A 276 20.01 12.14 14.25
CA GLU A 276 18.64 12.52 13.87
C GLU A 276 17.60 11.42 14.15
N GLN A 277 17.97 10.15 14.01
CA GLN A 277 17.10 9.01 14.31
C GLN A 277 16.89 8.88 15.82
N LYS A 278 17.96 9.08 16.62
CA LYS A 278 17.86 9.14 18.08
C LYS A 278 16.96 10.28 18.56
N LYS A 279 17.07 11.46 17.93
CA LYS A 279 16.25 12.63 18.28
C LYS A 279 14.77 12.40 17.93
N THR A 280 14.49 11.83 16.76
CA THR A 280 13.13 11.51 16.32
C THR A 280 12.48 10.47 17.23
N ARG A 281 13.23 9.46 17.65
CA ARG A 281 12.77 8.44 18.60
C ARG A 281 12.49 9.01 19.99
N ALA A 282 13.38 9.87 20.50
CA ALA A 282 13.17 10.55 21.78
C ALA A 282 11.90 11.43 21.77
N MET A 283 11.64 12.12 20.66
CA MET A 283 10.42 12.92 20.49
C MET A 283 9.15 12.05 20.40
N ALA A 284 9.22 10.91 19.72
CA ALA A 284 8.11 9.96 19.68
C ALA A 284 7.81 9.36 21.06
N ASP A 285 8.84 9.06 21.85
CA ASP A 285 8.67 8.53 23.20
C ASP A 285 8.13 9.58 24.19
N ASP A 286 8.52 10.86 24.06
CA ASP A 286 7.90 11.96 24.81
C ASP A 286 6.40 12.10 24.47
N LEU A 287 6.07 12.06 23.17
CA LEU A 287 4.69 12.17 22.71
C LEU A 287 3.82 10.98 23.17
N ARG A 288 4.37 9.75 23.20
CA ARG A 288 3.72 8.56 23.77
C ARG A 288 3.42 8.71 25.25
N LYS A 289 4.37 9.25 26.01
CA LYS A 289 4.21 9.49 27.45
C LYS A 289 3.09 10.49 27.70
N ARG A 290 3.09 11.62 27.01
CA ARG A 290 2.06 12.66 27.17
C ARG A 290 0.68 12.21 26.69
N ARG A 291 0.60 11.40 25.64
CA ARG A 291 -0.66 10.76 25.21
C ARG A 291 -1.29 9.96 26.34
N MET A 292 -0.49 9.18 27.08
CA MET A 292 -1.00 8.40 28.21
C MET A 292 -1.45 9.30 29.36
N GLU A 293 -0.65 10.32 29.70
CA GLU A 293 -0.92 11.25 30.80
C GLU A 293 -2.19 12.07 30.58
N TYR A 294 -2.40 12.60 29.37
CA TYR A 294 -3.55 13.44 29.02
C TYR A 294 -4.68 12.71 28.29
N SER A 295 -4.64 11.38 28.23
CA SER A 295 -5.62 10.54 27.51
C SER A 295 -7.09 10.81 27.89
N LYS A 296 -7.35 11.26 29.11
CA LYS A 296 -8.70 11.57 29.62
C LYS A 296 -9.12 13.03 29.40
N GLU A 297 -8.16 13.94 29.17
CA GLU A 297 -8.40 15.39 29.05
C GLU A 297 -8.32 15.88 27.60
N LEU A 298 -7.66 15.13 26.71
CA LEU A 298 -7.55 15.44 25.30
C LEU A 298 -8.83 15.10 24.53
N SER A 299 -9.17 15.94 23.55
CA SER A 299 -10.24 15.64 22.61
C SER A 299 -9.89 14.43 21.73
N GLU A 300 -10.90 13.69 21.27
CA GLU A 300 -10.73 12.55 20.35
C GLU A 300 -9.93 12.94 19.09
N LYS A 301 -10.11 14.17 18.60
CA LYS A 301 -9.37 14.71 17.46
C LYS A 301 -7.86 14.83 17.74
N ALA A 302 -7.48 15.27 18.94
CA ALA A 302 -6.08 15.40 19.34
C ALA A 302 -5.43 14.03 19.56
N LEU A 303 -6.18 13.06 20.07
CA LEU A 303 -5.69 11.67 20.21
C LEU A 303 -5.42 11.03 18.85
N ILE A 304 -6.31 11.23 17.87
CA ILE A 304 -6.11 10.74 16.49
C ILE A 304 -4.88 11.38 15.85
N GLU A 305 -4.65 12.67 16.08
CA GLU A 305 -3.48 13.39 15.55
C GLU A 305 -2.17 12.84 16.12
N ILE A 306 -2.13 12.56 17.43
CA ILE A 306 -0.98 11.94 18.09
C ILE A 306 -0.77 10.51 17.58
N ASP A 307 -1.84 9.72 17.44
CA ASP A 307 -1.75 8.34 16.93
C ASP A 307 -1.27 8.29 15.48
N THR A 308 -1.64 9.30 14.68
CA THR A 308 -1.17 9.48 13.30
C THR A 308 0.31 9.90 13.25
N ALA A 309 0.77 10.70 14.21
CA ALA A 309 2.19 11.08 14.32
C ALA A 309 3.09 9.93 14.79
N LEU A 310 2.53 8.98 15.56
CA LEU A 310 3.22 7.82 16.11
C LEU A 310 3.17 6.56 15.22
N THR A 311 2.45 6.60 14.10
CA THR A 311 2.34 5.46 13.18
C THR A 311 3.63 5.27 12.39
N GLU A 312 4.07 4.02 12.21
CA GLU A 312 5.28 3.73 11.43
C GLU A 312 5.01 3.79 9.91
N PRO A 313 5.91 4.39 9.10
CA PRO A 313 7.17 5.01 9.49
C PRO A 313 6.99 6.37 10.17
N ILE A 314 7.72 6.57 11.27
CA ILE A 314 7.62 7.79 12.09
C ILE A 314 7.99 9.02 11.26
N ASN A 315 7.06 9.96 11.13
CA ASN A 315 7.25 11.20 10.40
C ASN A 315 7.59 12.34 11.37
N LEU A 316 8.84 12.83 11.33
CA LEU A 316 9.33 13.92 12.18
C LEU A 316 8.47 15.19 12.07
N HIS A 317 7.92 15.50 10.90
CA HIS A 317 7.07 16.68 10.71
C HIS A 317 5.75 16.56 11.46
N LEU A 318 5.13 15.37 11.43
CA LEU A 318 3.88 15.11 12.16
C LEU A 318 4.10 15.10 13.67
N ILE A 319 5.25 14.57 14.13
CA ILE A 319 5.64 14.65 15.54
C ILE A 319 5.78 16.09 16.01
N ASN A 320 6.45 16.95 15.23
CA ASN A 320 6.61 18.36 15.60
C ASN A 320 5.26 19.08 15.68
N ILE A 321 4.36 18.87 14.72
CA ILE A 321 3.01 19.45 14.72
C ILE A 321 2.22 18.97 15.94
N ALA A 322 2.25 17.66 16.23
CA ALA A 322 1.54 17.09 17.38
C ALA A 322 2.10 17.65 18.71
N ILE A 323 3.40 17.83 18.84
CA ILE A 323 4.04 18.44 20.01
C ILE A 323 3.65 19.93 20.14
N GLU A 324 3.67 20.70 19.05
CA GLU A 324 3.28 22.11 19.06
C GLU A 324 1.82 22.31 19.47
N ASN A 325 0.92 21.50 18.91
CA ASN A 325 -0.51 21.54 19.24
C ASN A 325 -0.76 21.12 20.70
N LEU A 326 -0.02 20.13 21.20
CA LEU A 326 -0.10 19.71 22.59
C LEU A 326 0.43 20.79 23.55
N ASN A 327 1.55 21.44 23.23
CA ASN A 327 2.08 22.54 24.04
C ASN A 327 1.10 23.73 24.07
N ALA A 328 0.47 24.06 22.95
CA ALA A 328 -0.55 25.11 22.89
C ALA A 328 -1.77 24.76 23.76
N TRP A 329 -2.18 23.49 23.77
CA TRP A 329 -3.24 23.00 24.64
C TRP A 329 -2.84 23.07 26.13
N GLU A 330 -1.63 22.65 26.50
CA GLU A 330 -1.12 22.72 27.87
C GLU A 330 -1.12 24.17 28.39
N VAL A 331 -0.66 25.14 27.58
CA VAL A 331 -0.69 26.57 27.92
C VAL A 331 -2.12 27.05 28.14
N TRP A 332 -3.04 26.76 27.20
CA TRP A 332 -4.45 27.10 27.36
C TRP A 332 -5.05 26.50 28.64
N GLN A 333 -4.68 25.26 28.98
CA GLN A 333 -5.16 24.58 30.19
C GLN A 333 -4.66 25.26 31.47
N THR A 334 -3.39 25.69 31.48
CA THR A 334 -2.82 26.45 32.61
C THR A 334 -3.46 27.83 32.77
N GLU A 335 -3.79 28.53 31.67
CA GLU A 335 -4.50 29.81 31.71
C GLU A 335 -5.93 29.66 32.23
N GLN A 336 -6.64 28.59 31.87
CA GLN A 336 -7.98 28.29 32.37
C GLN A 336 -7.98 27.87 33.86
N ARG A 337 -6.91 27.24 34.34
CA ARG A 337 -6.76 26.84 35.76
C ARG A 337 -6.22 27.98 36.66
N GLY A 338 -5.46 28.94 36.10
CA GLY A 338 -4.91 30.09 36.82
C GLY A 338 -5.84 31.30 36.95
N GLY A 339 -7.01 31.27 36.29
CA GLY A 339 -8.05 32.31 36.36
C GLY A 339 -9.13 32.04 37.41
N LYS A 340 -8.75 31.68 38.64
CA LYS A 340 -9.65 31.63 39.81
C LYS A 340 -9.12 32.46 40.96
#